data_AF-A0A2C9JXT8-F1
#
_entry.id   AF-A0A2C9JXT8-F1
#
_cell.length_a   1.000
_cell.length_b   1.000
_cell.length_c   1.000
_cell.angle_alpha   90.00
_cell.angle_beta   90.00
_cell.angle_gamma   90.00
#
_symmetry.space_group_name_H-M   'P 1'
#
loop_
_entity.id
_entity.type
_entity.pdbx_description
1 polymer ?
#
loop_
_entity_poly.entity_id
_entity_poly.type
_entity_poly.pdbx_seq_one_letter_code
_entity_poly.pdbx_strand_id
1 'polypeptide(L)'
;MNIDTAIWSFGILALVLKFVDGTILCSMCSSDQKPDCEINPPEPQPCPEVGSGLVKSCSIVRIINKSTGEQSMYIRSCATSTKSSGCVDTRPGFKTCATICYTDGCNASWSMHALSKTAFHLLYASLLVTLLFCKLSL
;
A
#
# COMPACT_ATOMS: atom_id res chain seq x y z
N MET A 1 42.78 -13.29 -23.03
CA MET A 1 41.52 -13.10 -22.29
C MET A 1 41.90 -12.59 -20.92
N ASN A 2 41.73 -11.28 -20.69
CA ASN A 2 42.23 -10.59 -19.49
C ASN A 2 41.25 -10.76 -18.33
N ILE A 3 41.80 -11.09 -17.16
CA ILE A 3 41.09 -11.35 -15.90
C ILE A 3 40.51 -10.05 -15.29
N ASP A 4 40.92 -8.88 -15.78
CA ASP A 4 40.56 -7.57 -15.22
C ASP A 4 39.12 -7.10 -15.53
N THR A 5 38.48 -7.60 -16.58
CA THR A 5 37.10 -7.20 -16.93
C THR A 5 36.03 -7.94 -16.13
N ALA A 6 36.38 -9.05 -15.47
CA ALA A 6 35.44 -9.78 -14.62
C ALA A 6 35.24 -9.11 -13.25
N ILE A 7 36.21 -8.33 -12.76
CA ILE A 7 36.18 -7.76 -11.40
C ILE A 7 35.23 -6.56 -11.31
N TRP A 8 35.01 -5.83 -12.41
CA TRP A 8 34.14 -4.66 -12.44
C TRP A 8 32.63 -4.97 -12.52
N SER A 9 32.25 -6.17 -12.96
CA SER A 9 30.83 -6.57 -13.06
C SER A 9 30.25 -7.09 -11.74
N PHE A 10 31.07 -7.56 -10.79
CA PHE A 10 30.59 -8.03 -9.49
C PHE A 10 30.43 -6.92 -8.44
N GLY A 11 31.17 -5.81 -8.57
CA GLY A 11 31.07 -4.69 -7.62
C GLY A 11 29.73 -3.94 -7.68
N ILE A 12 29.15 -3.81 -8.88
CA ILE A 12 27.85 -3.14 -9.07
C ILE A 12 26.70 -4.02 -8.55
N LEU A 13 26.82 -5.35 -8.64
CA LEU A 13 25.78 -6.28 -8.17
C LEU A 13 25.70 -6.35 -6.64
N ALA A 14 26.82 -6.18 -5.94
CA ALA A 14 26.85 -6.14 -4.47
C ALA A 14 26.25 -4.84 -3.89
N LEU A 15 26.24 -3.74 -4.64
CA LEU A 15 25.66 -2.48 -4.18
C LEU A 15 24.12 -2.46 -4.20
N VAL A 16 23.51 -3.30 -5.05
CA VAL A 16 22.04 -3.40 -5.19
C VAL A 16 21.42 -4.32 -4.12
N LEU A 17 22.22 -5.16 -3.46
CA LEU A 17 21.77 -6.10 -2.43
C LEU A 17 21.92 -5.58 -1.00
N LYS A 18 21.92 -4.26 -0.79
CA LYS A 18 21.54 -3.72 0.52
C LYS A 18 20.03 -3.91 0.67
N PHE A 19 19.65 -5.12 1.06
CA PHE A 19 18.37 -5.38 1.69
C PHE A 19 18.29 -4.48 2.92
N VAL A 20 17.73 -3.29 2.73
CA VAL A 20 17.16 -2.50 3.80
C VAL A 20 16.18 -3.45 4.48
N ASP A 21 16.36 -3.70 5.78
CA ASP A 21 15.34 -4.32 6.62
C ASP A 21 14.09 -3.44 6.53
N GLY A 22 13.28 -3.74 5.51
CA GLY A 22 12.36 -2.82 4.87
C GLY A 22 11.17 -2.58 5.76
N THR A 23 11.25 -1.55 6.58
CA THR A 23 10.11 -1.06 7.33
C THR A 23 9.10 -0.47 6.34
N ILE A 24 7.91 -1.07 6.23
CA ILE A 24 6.82 -0.52 5.41
C ILE A 24 6.55 0.94 5.79
N LEU A 25 6.24 1.75 4.79
CA LEU A 25 5.81 3.14 4.98
C LEU A 25 4.29 3.20 5.05
N CYS A 26 3.73 3.76 6.11
CA CYS A 26 2.28 3.94 6.25
C CYS A 26 1.92 5.37 6.60
N SER A 27 0.76 5.81 6.12
CA SER A 27 0.16 7.04 6.64
C SER A 27 -0.44 6.79 8.01
N MET A 28 -0.21 7.71 8.94
CA MET A 28 -0.64 7.59 10.34
C MET A 28 -1.39 8.85 10.76
N CYS A 29 -2.69 8.72 11.03
CA CYS A 29 -3.52 9.81 11.55
C CYS A 29 -4.81 9.27 12.16
N SER A 30 -5.51 10.10 12.92
CA SER A 30 -6.85 9.82 13.44
C SER A 30 -7.73 11.06 13.34
N SER A 31 -9.01 10.87 13.05
CA SER A 31 -9.97 11.95 12.79
C SER A 31 -10.30 12.80 14.01
N ASP A 32 -10.03 12.31 15.22
CA ASP A 32 -10.15 13.06 16.48
C ASP A 32 -9.07 14.13 16.62
N GLN A 33 -7.84 13.85 16.18
CA GLN A 33 -6.70 14.77 16.22
C GLN A 33 -6.57 15.59 14.94
N LYS A 34 -6.90 14.99 13.79
CA LYS A 34 -6.82 15.58 12.46
C LYS A 34 -8.13 15.31 11.69
N PRO A 35 -9.13 16.21 11.74
CA PRO A 35 -10.45 15.98 11.16
C PRO A 35 -10.45 15.62 9.67
N ASP A 36 -9.46 16.08 8.91
CA ASP A 36 -9.28 15.79 7.49
C ASP A 36 -8.46 14.50 7.22
N CYS A 37 -8.16 13.66 8.22
CA CYS A 37 -7.37 12.44 8.08
C CYS A 37 -7.89 11.46 7.00
N GLU A 38 -9.20 11.42 6.76
CA GLU A 38 -9.76 10.57 5.70
C GLU A 38 -9.40 11.09 4.30
N ILE A 39 -9.46 12.40 4.10
CA ILE A 39 -9.32 13.06 2.80
C ILE A 39 -7.85 13.41 2.52
N ASN A 40 -7.18 14.01 3.49
CA ASN A 40 -5.82 14.52 3.43
C ASN A 40 -4.94 13.91 4.54
N PRO A 41 -4.69 12.59 4.46
CA PRO A 41 -3.80 11.94 5.39
C PRO A 41 -2.35 12.45 5.22
N PRO A 42 -1.53 12.43 6.28
CA PRO A 42 -0.12 12.81 6.16
C PRO A 42 0.63 11.86 5.24
N GLU A 43 1.80 12.29 4.77
CA GLU A 43 2.67 11.45 3.95
C GLU A 43 3.06 10.16 4.69
N PRO A 44 3.19 9.03 3.98
CA PRO A 44 3.62 7.77 4.59
C PRO A 44 4.99 7.89 5.26
N GLN A 45 5.09 7.43 6.50
CA GLN A 45 6.34 7.41 7.26
C GLN A 45 6.70 5.98 7.67
N PRO A 46 7.98 5.70 7.97
CA PRO A 46 8.41 4.38 8.44
C PRO A 46 7.64 3.95 9.68
N CYS A 47 7.07 2.75 9.64
CA CYS A 47 6.40 2.19 10.80
C CYS A 47 7.37 1.93 11.97
N PRO A 48 7.07 2.42 13.19
CA PRO A 48 7.93 2.21 14.34
C PRO A 48 8.20 0.71 14.55
N GLU A 49 9.42 0.37 14.94
CA GLU A 49 9.80 -1.00 15.26
C GLU A 49 9.10 -1.46 16.53
N VAL A 50 8.04 -2.23 16.36
CA VAL A 50 7.49 -3.07 17.42
C VAL A 50 8.35 -4.33 17.45
N GLY A 51 9.36 -4.34 18.33
CA GLY A 51 10.50 -5.29 18.43
C GLY A 51 10.19 -6.79 18.47
N SER A 52 9.49 -7.31 17.47
CA SER A 52 8.97 -8.68 17.42
C SER A 52 9.09 -9.33 16.04
N GLY A 53 9.73 -8.68 15.06
CA GLY A 53 9.96 -9.27 13.73
C GLY A 53 8.69 -9.57 12.93
N LEU A 54 7.54 -9.05 13.36
CA LEU A 54 6.25 -9.29 12.72
C LEU A 54 6.07 -8.40 11.48
N VAL A 55 5.43 -8.98 10.46
CA VAL A 55 5.08 -8.33 9.19
C VAL A 55 4.43 -6.97 9.46
N LYS A 56 5.09 -5.90 9.00
CA LYS A 56 4.56 -4.55 9.09
C LYS A 56 3.57 -4.35 7.93
N SER A 57 2.32 -4.03 8.25
CA SER A 57 1.24 -3.72 7.30
C SER A 57 0.67 -2.34 7.60
N CYS A 58 -0.04 -1.75 6.64
CA CYS A 58 -0.82 -0.56 6.89
C CYS A 58 -2.29 -0.90 7.10
N SER A 59 -2.97 -0.09 7.90
CA SER A 59 -4.38 -0.25 8.19
C SER A 59 -5.17 1.04 8.00
N ILE A 60 -6.45 0.86 7.69
CA ILE A 60 -7.50 1.88 7.73
C ILE A 60 -8.61 1.32 8.61
N VAL A 61 -9.00 2.04 9.66
CA VAL A 61 -10.07 1.65 10.59
C VAL A 61 -11.17 2.69 10.56
N ARG A 62 -12.40 2.23 10.39
CA ARG A 62 -13.63 3.04 10.46
C ARG A 62 -14.49 2.54 11.61
N ILE A 63 -14.86 3.43 12.51
CA ILE A 63 -15.81 3.14 13.60
C ILE A 63 -17.13 3.79 13.24
N ILE A 64 -18.17 2.98 13.08
CA ILE A 64 -19.48 3.39 12.59
C ILE A 64 -20.51 3.14 13.69
N ASN A 65 -21.36 4.13 13.97
CA ASN A 65 -22.51 3.95 14.85
C ASN A 65 -23.56 3.11 14.11
N LYS A 66 -23.99 2.00 14.73
CA LYS A 66 -24.94 1.07 14.11
C LYS A 66 -26.34 1.64 13.96
N SER A 67 -26.77 2.53 14.86
CA SER A 67 -28.13 3.07 14.83
C SER A 67 -28.28 4.19 13.81
N THR A 68 -27.29 5.08 13.72
CA THR A 68 -27.33 6.23 12.79
C THR A 68 -26.66 5.94 11.45
N GLY A 69 -25.78 4.93 11.38
CA GLY A 69 -24.93 4.67 10.22
C GLY A 69 -23.77 5.66 10.07
N GLU A 70 -23.64 6.63 10.99
CA GLU A 70 -22.63 7.67 10.90
C GLU A 70 -21.25 7.18 11.31
N GLN A 71 -20.22 7.67 10.62
CA GLN A 71 -18.83 7.43 10.99
C GLN A 71 -18.47 8.26 12.23
N SER A 72 -18.22 7.58 13.34
CA SER A 72 -17.78 8.19 14.58
C SER A 72 -16.28 8.48 14.59
N MET A 73 -15.48 7.66 13.91
CA MET A 73 -14.02 7.81 13.90
C MET A 73 -13.40 7.14 12.67
N TYR A 74 -12.29 7.73 12.21
CA TYR A 74 -11.47 7.23 11.13
C TYR A 74 -10.00 7.26 11.53
N ILE A 75 -9.29 6.13 11.36
CA ILE A 75 -7.91 5.98 11.79
C ILE A 75 -7.10 5.34 10.65
N ARG A 76 -5.90 5.85 10.41
CA ARG A 76 -4.86 5.22 9.59
C ARG A 76 -3.67 4.92 10.50
N SER A 77 -3.14 3.71 10.43
CA SER A 77 -1.98 3.35 11.25
C SER A 77 -1.18 2.20 10.67
N CYS A 78 0.04 2.02 11.18
CA CYS A 78 0.76 0.76 11.08
C CYS A 78 0.02 -0.34 11.84
N ALA A 79 0.13 -1.58 11.36
CA ALA A 79 -0.46 -2.76 11.97
C ALA A 79 0.49 -3.96 11.83
N THR A 80 0.43 -4.88 12.79
CA THR A 80 1.22 -6.13 12.82
C THR A 80 0.39 -7.37 12.50
N SER A 81 -0.88 -7.18 12.14
CA SER A 81 -1.85 -8.26 12.02
C SER A 81 -1.83 -8.89 10.63
N THR A 82 -1.81 -10.23 10.59
CA THR A 82 -2.07 -11.03 9.38
C THR A 82 -3.56 -11.22 9.10
N LYS A 83 -4.45 -10.80 10.02
CA LYS A 83 -5.90 -10.94 9.84
C LYS A 83 -6.40 -10.01 8.73
N SER A 84 -7.23 -10.58 7.86
CA SER A 84 -7.80 -9.94 6.68
C SER A 84 -8.74 -8.78 7.02
N SER A 85 -8.89 -7.87 6.07
CA SER A 85 -9.91 -6.82 6.07
C SER A 85 -11.30 -7.37 6.43
N GLY A 86 -12.07 -6.63 7.21
CA GLY A 86 -13.38 -7.08 7.67
C GLY A 86 -14.02 -6.12 8.66
N CYS A 87 -15.27 -6.39 9.02
CA CYS A 87 -16.01 -5.62 10.02
C CYS A 87 -16.44 -6.49 11.19
N VAL A 88 -16.23 -5.99 12.39
CA VAL A 88 -16.60 -6.67 13.64
C VAL A 88 -17.30 -5.71 14.59
N ASP A 89 -18.12 -6.28 15.44
CA ASP A 89 -18.83 -5.55 16.48
C ASP A 89 -17.95 -5.47 17.73
N THR A 90 -17.12 -4.43 17.79
CA THR A 90 -16.15 -4.24 18.89
C THR A 90 -16.79 -3.74 20.18
N ARG A 91 -17.89 -2.99 20.08
CA ARG A 91 -18.59 -2.38 21.22
C ARG A 91 -20.10 -2.34 20.97
N PRO A 92 -20.96 -2.45 22.01
CA PRO A 92 -22.40 -2.22 21.86
C PRO A 92 -22.69 -0.88 21.17
N GLY A 93 -23.53 -0.91 20.14
CA GLY A 93 -23.90 0.26 19.34
C GLY A 93 -22.91 0.65 18.25
N PHE A 94 -21.71 0.05 18.17
CA PHE A 94 -20.70 0.41 17.18
C PHE A 94 -20.20 -0.80 16.37
N LYS A 95 -19.90 -0.56 15.09
CA LYS A 95 -19.29 -1.49 14.17
C LYS A 95 -17.92 -0.95 13.77
N THR A 96 -16.87 -1.74 13.91
CA THR A 96 -15.52 -1.38 13.49
C THR A 96 -15.14 -2.15 12.24
N CYS A 97 -14.84 -1.45 11.17
CA CYS A 97 -14.34 -2.02 9.93
C CYS A 97 -12.86 -1.69 9.76
N ALA A 98 -12.05 -2.70 9.49
CA ALA A 98 -10.63 -2.54 9.23
C ALA A 98 -10.31 -3.02 7.81
N THR A 99 -9.45 -2.28 7.12
CA THR A 99 -8.83 -2.68 5.85
C THR A 99 -7.33 -2.75 6.05
N ILE A 100 -6.72 -3.88 5.71
CA ILE A 100 -5.27 -4.11 5.83
C ILE A 100 -4.66 -4.19 4.43
N CYS A 101 -3.48 -3.60 4.25
CA CYS A 101 -2.71 -3.66 3.01
C CYS A 101 -1.20 -3.70 3.33
N TYR A 102 -0.40 -4.21 2.38
CA TYR A 102 0.99 -4.64 2.65
C TYR A 102 2.04 -3.94 1.78
N THR A 103 1.67 -2.88 1.08
CA THR A 103 2.62 -2.10 0.25
C THR A 103 2.80 -0.70 0.81
N ASP A 104 3.95 -0.08 0.53
CA ASP A 104 4.24 1.28 0.98
C ASP A 104 3.14 2.26 0.55
N GLY A 105 2.70 3.08 1.51
CA GLY A 105 1.68 4.10 1.30
C GLY A 105 0.32 3.54 0.85
N CYS A 106 0.05 2.23 0.99
CA CYS A 106 -1.20 1.64 0.53
C CYS A 106 -2.44 2.17 1.27
N ASN A 107 -2.24 2.75 2.45
CA ASN A 107 -3.26 3.46 3.19
C ASN A 107 -3.14 5.00 3.07
N ALA A 108 -2.50 5.54 2.04
CA ALA A 108 -2.61 6.96 1.69
C ALA A 108 -3.96 7.24 0.98
N SER A 109 -4.29 8.49 0.67
CA SER A 109 -5.51 8.81 -0.07
C SER A 109 -5.44 8.41 -1.55
N TRP A 110 -4.24 8.20 -2.12
CA TRP A 110 -4.02 8.06 -3.56
C TRP A 110 -3.87 6.61 -4.01
N SER A 111 -3.49 5.73 -3.09
CA SER A 111 -3.20 4.31 -3.34
C SER A 111 -4.44 3.52 -3.76
N MET A 112 -5.63 3.90 -3.30
CA MET A 112 -6.91 3.29 -3.70
C MET A 112 -7.24 3.51 -5.20
N HIS A 113 -6.62 4.49 -5.86
CA HIS A 113 -6.79 4.76 -7.30
C HIS A 113 -5.74 4.09 -8.19
N ALA A 114 -4.64 3.57 -7.62
CA ALA A 114 -3.52 3.03 -8.41
C ALA A 114 -3.85 1.70 -9.12
N LEU A 115 -4.83 0.94 -8.61
CA LEU A 115 -5.32 -0.29 -9.26
C LEU A 115 -6.13 -0.06 -10.55
N SER A 116 -6.55 1.18 -10.83
CA SER A 116 -7.32 1.52 -12.03
C SER A 116 -6.42 1.91 -13.22
N LYS A 117 -5.22 2.47 -12.97
CA LYS A 117 -4.37 3.03 -14.03
C LYS A 117 -3.54 2.00 -14.80
N THR A 118 -3.12 0.90 -14.16
CA THR A 118 -2.30 -0.13 -14.83
C THR A 118 -3.08 -0.97 -15.84
N ALA A 119 -4.38 -1.18 -15.63
CA ALA A 119 -5.23 -1.91 -16.58
C ALA A 119 -5.41 -1.16 -17.91
N PHE A 120 -5.48 0.18 -17.88
CA PHE A 120 -5.67 0.99 -19.09
C PHE A 120 -4.45 1.01 -20.02
N HIS A 121 -3.24 1.02 -19.45
CA HIS A 121 -2.00 1.00 -20.25
C HIS A 121 -1.76 -0.36 -20.93
N LEU A 122 -2.13 -1.47 -20.29
CA LEU A 122 -1.99 -2.81 -20.88
C LEU A 122 -2.97 -3.05 -22.03
N LEU A 123 -4.22 -2.56 -21.91
CA LEU A 123 -5.21 -2.64 -22.99
C LEU A 123 -4.81 -1.80 -24.21
N TYR A 124 -4.24 -0.61 -24.00
CA TYR A 124 -3.78 0.25 -25.08
C TYR A 124 -2.56 -0.34 -25.82
N ALA A 125 -1.61 -0.91 -25.08
CA ALA A 125 -0.44 -1.58 -25.67
C ALA A 125 -0.86 -2.82 -26.49
N SER A 126 -1.81 -3.61 -25.99
CA SER A 126 -2.38 -4.74 -26.71
C SER A 126 -3.03 -4.31 -28.03
N LEU A 127 -3.86 -3.27 -28.02
CA LEU A 127 -4.55 -2.78 -29.23
C LEU A 127 -3.56 -2.28 -30.30
N LEU A 128 -2.51 -1.57 -29.90
CA LEU A 128 -1.47 -1.09 -30.81
C LEU A 128 -0.71 -2.24 -31.48
N VAL A 129 -0.40 -3.29 -30.73
CA VAL A 129 0.27 -4.48 -31.26
C VAL A 129 -0.63 -5.19 -32.27
N THR A 130 -1.92 -5.40 -31.96
CA THR A 130 -2.86 -6.04 -32.89
C THR A 130 -3.04 -5.23 -34.18
N LEU A 131 -3.10 -3.90 -34.10
CA LEU A 131 -3.22 -3.02 -35.26
C LEU A 131 -1.95 -3.05 -36.14
N LEU A 132 -0.76 -3.13 -35.54
CA LEU A 132 0.50 -3.27 -36.26
C LEU A 132 0.58 -4.61 -37.01
N PHE A 133 0.15 -5.72 -36.40
CA PHE A 133 0.14 -7.03 -37.06
C PHE A 133 -0.94 -7.15 -38.15
N CYS A 134 -2.11 -6.53 -37.99
CA CYS A 134 -3.13 -6.48 -39.06
C CYS A 134 -2.66 -5.71 -40.29
N LYS A 135 -1.82 -4.67 -40.14
CA LYS A 135 -1.30 -3.88 -41.27
C LYS A 135 -0.18 -4.58 -42.05
N LEU A 136 0.47 -5.60 -41.48
CA LEU A 136 1.51 -6.37 -42.16
C LEU A 136 0.97 -7.58 -42.94
N SER A 137 -0.33 -7.90 -42.80
CA SER A 137 -0.96 -9.09 -43.39
C SER A 137 -1.87 -8.76 -44.60
N LEU A 138 -1.85 -7.51 -45.08
CA LEU A 138 -2.47 -7.05 -46.32
C LEU A 138 -1.40 -6.48 -47.25
#